data_AF-A0A2X1PPX6-F1
#
_entry.id   AF-A0A2X1PPX6-F1
#
_cell.length_a   1.000
_cell.length_b   1.000
_cell.length_c   1.000
_cell.angle_alpha   90.00
_cell.angle_beta   90.00
_cell.angle_gamma   90.00
#
_symmetry.space_group_name_H-M   'P 1'
#
loop_
_entity.id
_entity.type
_entity.pdbx_description
1 polymer ?
#
loop_
_entity_poly.entity_id
_entity_poly.type
_entity_poly.pdbx_seq_one_letter_code
_entity_poly.pdbx_strand_id
1 'polypeptide(L)'
;MVKLNFSRELRLLTPIQFKNVFEQPFRASTPEITILARKNNLEHPRLGLTVAKKHLKRAHERNRIKRLVRESFRLSQHRLPAYDFVFVAKNGIGKLDNNTFAQILEKIMAETHSLGTKILIKIIRLYQIMISPFIGARCRFVPTCSCYGIEALKNTRIIKRWLAYAETCIKMPSFKRRWIRSCSTKNQ
;
A
#
# COMPACT_ATOMS: atom_id res chain seq x y z
N MET A 1 -7.16 16.18 9.76
CA MET A 1 -7.63 14.98 10.49
C MET A 1 -7.85 13.86 9.47
N VAL A 2 -7.20 12.70 9.61
CA VAL A 2 -7.37 11.60 8.63
C VAL A 2 -8.76 11.01 8.78
N LYS A 3 -9.60 11.07 7.73
CA LYS A 3 -10.91 10.42 7.72
C LYS A 3 -10.69 8.90 7.69
N LEU A 4 -10.72 8.27 8.85
CA LEU A 4 -10.66 6.80 9.02
C LEU A 4 -12.05 6.15 8.85
N ASN A 5 -12.97 6.78 8.11
CA ASN A 5 -14.31 6.24 7.95
C ASN A 5 -14.38 5.34 6.71
N PHE A 6 -14.92 4.13 6.88
CA PHE A 6 -15.02 3.14 5.82
C PHE A 6 -16.29 3.39 4.98
N SER A 7 -16.25 4.45 4.17
CA SER A 7 -17.35 4.89 3.28
C SER A 7 -17.64 3.86 2.18
N ARG A 8 -18.79 4.00 1.52
CA ARG A 8 -19.26 3.15 0.42
C ARG A 8 -18.29 3.17 -0.78
N GLU A 9 -17.62 4.30 -1.02
CA GLU A 9 -16.66 4.51 -2.12
C GLU A 9 -15.42 3.60 -2.01
N LEU A 10 -15.02 3.25 -0.79
CA LEU A 10 -13.87 2.38 -0.51
C LEU A 10 -14.21 0.90 -0.68
N ARG A 11 -15.42 0.56 -1.15
CA ARG A 11 -15.91 -0.83 -1.26
C ARG A 11 -16.12 -1.18 -2.73
N LEU A 12 -15.74 -2.39 -3.10
CA LEU A 12 -16.16 -3.00 -4.36
C LEU A 12 -17.56 -3.58 -4.14
N LEU A 13 -18.55 -3.08 -4.90
CA LEU A 13 -19.96 -3.42 -4.73
C LEU A 13 -20.53 -4.17 -5.94
N THR A 14 -20.18 -3.72 -7.14
CA THR A 14 -20.78 -4.24 -8.37
C THR A 14 -20.03 -5.49 -8.85
N PRO A 15 -20.72 -6.51 -9.40
CA PRO A 15 -20.07 -7.69 -9.97
C PRO A 15 -19.03 -7.37 -11.05
N ILE A 16 -19.25 -6.31 -11.84
CA ILE A 16 -18.31 -5.83 -12.88
C ILE A 16 -16.96 -5.45 -12.26
N GLN A 17 -16.97 -4.73 -11.14
CA GLN A 17 -15.75 -4.37 -10.41
C GLN A 17 -14.99 -5.62 -9.94
N PHE A 18 -15.69 -6.65 -9.46
CA PHE A 18 -15.06 -7.91 -9.08
C PHE A 18 -14.48 -8.63 -10.30
N LYS A 19 -15.25 -8.75 -11.39
CA LYS A 19 -14.81 -9.39 -12.64
C LYS A 19 -13.52 -8.76 -13.15
N ASN A 20 -13.45 -7.43 -13.16
CA ASN A 20 -12.25 -6.70 -13.57
C ASN A 20 -11.02 -7.10 -12.73
N VAL A 21 -11.15 -7.23 -11.42
CA VAL A 21 -10.01 -7.65 -10.58
C VAL A 21 -9.61 -9.10 -10.87
N PHE A 22 -10.57 -9.98 -11.17
CA PHE A 22 -10.29 -11.39 -11.47
C PHE A 22 -9.65 -11.64 -12.84
N GLU A 23 -9.85 -10.77 -13.84
CA GLU A 23 -9.29 -10.94 -15.19
C GLU A 23 -7.76 -10.77 -15.25
N GLN A 24 -7.22 -9.73 -14.60
CA GLN A 24 -5.78 -9.45 -14.57
C GLN A 24 -5.30 -9.07 -13.16
N PRO A 25 -5.26 -10.03 -12.22
CA PRO A 25 -4.86 -9.76 -10.84
C PRO A 25 -3.35 -9.85 -10.65
N PHE A 26 -2.81 -8.90 -9.89
CA PHE A 26 -1.62 -9.15 -9.11
C PHE A 26 -2.01 -10.04 -7.91
N ARG A 27 -1.53 -11.28 -7.88
CA ARG A 27 -1.88 -12.26 -6.86
C ARG A 27 -0.80 -12.33 -5.79
N ALA A 28 -1.20 -12.16 -4.53
CA ALA A 28 -0.38 -12.49 -3.37
C ALA A 28 -1.15 -13.50 -2.52
N SER A 29 -0.59 -14.69 -2.35
CA SER A 29 -1.30 -15.87 -1.85
C SER A 29 -0.51 -16.54 -0.74
N THR A 30 -1.19 -16.83 0.37
CA THR A 30 -0.75 -17.76 1.41
C THR A 30 -1.70 -18.98 1.44
N PRO A 31 -1.42 -20.00 2.28
CA PRO A 31 -2.30 -21.15 2.41
C PRO A 31 -3.72 -20.78 2.86
N GLU A 32 -3.85 -19.79 3.74
CA GLU A 32 -5.11 -19.43 4.42
C GLU A 32 -5.84 -18.26 3.74
N ILE A 33 -5.11 -17.37 3.06
CA ILE A 33 -5.69 -16.18 2.41
C ILE A 33 -5.10 -15.90 1.04
N THR A 34 -5.85 -15.19 0.20
CA THR A 34 -5.36 -14.66 -1.07
C THR A 34 -5.88 -13.27 -1.29
N ILE A 35 -4.99 -12.37 -1.67
CA ILE A 35 -5.32 -11.01 -2.05
C ILE A 35 -5.02 -10.88 -3.53
N LEU A 36 -6.04 -10.44 -4.27
CA LEU A 36 -5.91 -10.05 -5.66
C LEU A 36 -5.94 -8.53 -5.70
N ALA A 37 -5.03 -7.92 -6.43
CA ALA A 37 -5.04 -6.48 -6.62
C ALA A 37 -4.96 -6.11 -8.09
N ARG A 38 -5.72 -5.09 -8.47
CA ARG A 38 -5.62 -4.47 -9.79
C ARG A 38 -5.46 -2.96 -9.62
N LYS A 39 -4.61 -2.34 -10.44
CA LYS A 39 -4.49 -0.89 -10.45
C LYS A 39 -5.81 -0.28 -10.88
N ASN A 40 -6.24 0.74 -10.15
CA ASN A 40 -7.46 1.48 -10.45
C ASN A 40 -7.11 2.88 -10.97
N ASN A 41 -8.05 3.51 -11.69
CA ASN A 41 -7.95 4.87 -12.17
C ASN A 41 -8.49 5.90 -11.15
N LEU A 42 -8.95 5.46 -9.97
CA LEU A 42 -9.41 6.33 -8.88
C LEU A 42 -8.23 6.82 -8.01
N GLU A 43 -8.50 7.78 -7.13
CA GLU A 43 -7.51 8.31 -6.17
C GLU A 43 -7.44 7.56 -4.84
N HIS A 44 -8.38 6.65 -4.60
CA HIS A 44 -8.49 5.90 -3.35
C HIS A 44 -8.47 4.38 -3.59
N PRO A 45 -7.93 3.59 -2.65
CA PRO A 45 -8.03 2.14 -2.72
C PRO A 45 -9.47 1.69 -2.49
N ARG A 46 -9.85 0.56 -3.08
CA ARG A 46 -11.14 -0.10 -2.83
C ARG A 46 -10.93 -1.53 -2.35
N LEU A 47 -11.81 -2.01 -1.47
CA LEU A 47 -11.76 -3.34 -0.89
C LEU A 47 -13.01 -4.13 -1.27
N GLY A 48 -12.81 -5.33 -1.80
CA GLY A 48 -13.79 -6.39 -1.98
C GLY A 48 -13.48 -7.58 -1.09
N LEU A 49 -14.51 -8.25 -0.61
CA LEU A 49 -14.40 -9.41 0.29
C LEU A 49 -15.16 -10.58 -0.34
N THR A 50 -14.49 -11.70 -0.54
CA THR A 50 -15.09 -12.94 -1.02
C THR A 50 -14.81 -14.04 0.00
N VAL A 51 -15.89 -14.56 0.60
CA VAL A 51 -15.81 -15.61 1.63
C VAL A 51 -16.78 -16.72 1.24
N ALA A 52 -16.24 -17.80 0.68
CA ALA A 52 -17.07 -18.91 0.23
C ALA A 52 -17.61 -19.74 1.42
N LYS A 53 -18.85 -20.23 1.29
CA LYS A 53 -19.52 -21.07 2.30
C LYS A 53 -18.75 -22.36 2.62
N LYS A 54 -17.97 -22.87 1.66
CA LYS A 54 -17.13 -24.08 1.81
C LYS A 54 -16.01 -23.92 2.84
N HIS A 55 -15.46 -22.71 3.00
CA HIS A 55 -14.33 -22.45 3.89
C HIS A 55 -14.78 -22.12 5.32
N LEU A 56 -15.93 -21.47 5.47
CA LEU A 56 -16.52 -21.07 6.74
C LEU A 56 -18.03 -21.34 6.71
N LYS A 57 -18.45 -22.44 7.35
CA LYS A 57 -19.85 -22.88 7.36
C LYS A 57 -20.72 -21.93 8.18
N ARG A 58 -20.24 -21.50 9.35
CA ARG A 58 -20.97 -20.65 10.30
C ARG A 58 -21.00 -19.19 9.84
N ALA A 59 -22.19 -18.59 9.87
CA ALA A 59 -22.38 -17.21 9.41
C ALA A 59 -21.65 -16.17 10.29
N HIS A 60 -21.60 -16.40 11.61
CA HIS A 60 -20.92 -15.50 12.54
C HIS A 60 -19.41 -15.45 12.28
N GLU A 61 -18.76 -16.59 11.94
CA GLU A 61 -17.34 -16.65 11.61
C GLU A 61 -17.03 -15.86 10.32
N ARG A 62 -17.84 -16.03 9.27
CA ARG A 62 -17.71 -15.23 8.04
C ARG A 62 -17.83 -13.74 8.32
N ASN A 63 -18.79 -13.37 9.18
CA ASN A 63 -19.00 -11.97 9.55
C ASN A 63 -17.85 -11.44 10.41
N ARG A 64 -17.27 -12.25 11.30
CA ARG A 64 -16.07 -11.92 12.08
C ARG A 64 -14.89 -11.61 11.17
N ILE A 65 -14.57 -12.50 10.23
CA ILE A 65 -13.46 -12.28 9.28
C ILE A 65 -13.70 -11.03 8.43
N LYS A 66 -14.91 -10.84 7.89
CA LYS A 66 -15.25 -9.61 7.15
C LYS A 66 -15.11 -8.34 8.00
N ARG A 67 -15.28 -8.42 9.33
CA ARG A 67 -15.05 -7.27 10.23
C ARG A 67 -13.55 -7.03 10.40
N LEU A 68 -12.77 -8.06 10.73
CA LEU A 68 -11.31 -7.96 10.93
C LEU A 68 -10.59 -7.40 9.68
N VAL A 69 -10.93 -7.90 8.49
CA VAL A 69 -10.30 -7.40 7.25
C VAL A 69 -10.66 -5.93 6.98
N ARG A 70 -11.92 -5.52 7.23
CA ARG A 70 -12.33 -4.12 7.07
C ARG A 70 -11.62 -3.20 8.06
N GLU A 71 -11.44 -3.65 9.29
CA GLU A 71 -10.76 -2.88 10.33
C GLU A 71 -9.28 -2.72 10.02
N SER A 72 -8.60 -3.79 9.61
CA SER A 72 -7.19 -3.70 9.18
C SER A 72 -7.04 -2.79 7.95
N PHE A 73 -7.91 -2.91 6.94
CA PHE A 73 -7.90 -2.00 5.79
C PHE A 73 -8.12 -0.54 6.18
N ARG A 74 -9.01 -0.27 7.15
CA ARG A 74 -9.26 1.08 7.68
C ARG A 74 -8.01 1.69 8.29
N LEU A 75 -7.22 0.90 9.02
CA LEU A 75 -5.94 1.34 9.60
C LEU A 75 -4.90 1.60 8.51
N SER A 76 -4.81 0.73 7.50
CA SER A 76 -3.80 0.82 6.43
C SER A 76 -4.15 1.75 5.27
N GLN A 77 -5.38 2.27 5.18
CA GLN A 77 -5.92 3.03 4.03
C GLN A 77 -5.03 4.19 3.57
N HIS A 78 -4.39 4.88 4.52
CA HIS A 78 -3.53 6.04 4.24
C HIS A 78 -2.20 5.66 3.59
N ARG A 79 -1.72 4.43 3.83
CA ARG A 79 -0.45 3.90 3.30
C ARG A 79 -0.62 3.23 1.94
N LEU A 80 -1.83 2.78 1.62
CA LEU A 80 -2.08 1.99 0.42
C LEU A 80 -2.20 2.88 -0.84
N PRO A 81 -1.61 2.45 -1.98
CA PRO A 81 -1.81 3.09 -3.27
C PRO A 81 -3.24 2.85 -3.79
N ALA A 82 -3.68 3.61 -4.79
CA ALA A 82 -5.00 3.47 -5.38
C ALA A 82 -5.14 2.20 -6.24
N TYR A 83 -5.40 1.09 -5.55
CA TYR A 83 -5.61 -0.25 -6.10
C TYR A 83 -6.96 -0.80 -5.63
N ASP A 84 -7.53 -1.66 -6.45
CA ASP A 84 -8.70 -2.46 -6.11
C ASP A 84 -8.23 -3.80 -5.57
N PHE A 85 -8.46 -4.02 -4.28
CA PHE A 85 -8.09 -5.23 -3.56
C PHE A 85 -9.30 -6.14 -3.40
N VAL A 86 -9.21 -7.39 -3.82
CA VAL A 86 -10.19 -8.45 -3.53
C VAL A 86 -9.53 -9.47 -2.62
N PHE A 87 -10.06 -9.57 -1.41
CA PHE A 87 -9.67 -10.58 -0.44
C PHE A 87 -10.49 -11.85 -0.66
N VAL A 88 -9.81 -12.99 -0.72
CA VAL A 88 -10.38 -14.32 -0.84
C VAL A 88 -9.96 -15.14 0.37
N ALA A 89 -10.93 -15.57 1.16
CA ALA A 89 -10.69 -16.51 2.25
C ALA A 89 -10.50 -17.94 1.70
N LYS A 90 -9.45 -18.65 2.14
CA LYS A 90 -9.25 -20.08 1.83
C LYS A 90 -9.58 -20.97 3.04
N ASN A 91 -9.31 -22.27 2.88
CA ASN A 91 -9.39 -23.25 3.96
C ASN A 91 -8.45 -22.88 5.11
N GLY A 92 -8.87 -23.18 6.35
CA GLY A 92 -8.01 -22.99 7.54
C GLY A 92 -8.08 -21.60 8.19
N ILE A 93 -8.66 -20.59 7.52
CA ILE A 93 -8.76 -19.22 8.05
C ILE A 93 -9.47 -19.11 9.41
N GLY A 94 -10.42 -20.00 9.70
CA GLY A 94 -11.17 -20.00 10.95
C GLY A 94 -10.35 -20.41 12.19
N LYS A 95 -9.21 -21.09 11.99
CA LYS A 95 -8.34 -21.57 13.08
C LYS A 95 -7.29 -20.53 13.51
N LEU A 96 -7.11 -19.46 12.72
CA LEU A 96 -6.09 -18.45 12.99
C LEU A 96 -6.51 -17.55 14.16
N ASP A 97 -5.54 -17.22 15.01
CA ASP A 97 -5.70 -16.17 16.01
C ASP A 97 -5.79 -14.79 15.34
N ASN A 98 -6.46 -13.85 16.02
CA ASN A 98 -6.72 -12.51 15.49
C ASN A 98 -5.42 -11.74 15.20
N ASN A 99 -4.41 -11.89 16.07
CA ASN A 99 -3.13 -11.20 15.92
C ASN A 99 -2.34 -11.74 14.72
N THR A 100 -2.22 -13.06 14.62
CA THR A 100 -1.56 -13.73 13.49
C THR A 100 -2.28 -13.40 12.17
N PHE A 101 -3.61 -13.39 12.17
CA PHE A 101 -4.40 -13.01 11.01
C PHE A 101 -4.10 -11.58 10.55
N ALA A 102 -4.06 -10.62 11.48
CA ALA A 102 -3.74 -9.22 11.18
C ALA A 102 -2.33 -9.08 10.61
N GLN A 103 -1.34 -9.75 11.20
CA GLN A 103 0.05 -9.74 10.71
C GLN A 103 0.18 -10.29 9.28
N ILE A 104 -0.47 -11.44 9.00
CA ILE A 104 -0.46 -12.03 7.65
C ILE A 104 -1.15 -11.07 6.67
N LEU A 105 -2.29 -10.48 7.05
CA LEU A 105 -3.01 -9.55 6.19
C LEU A 105 -2.16 -8.32 5.84
N GLU A 106 -1.57 -7.67 6.85
CA GLU A 106 -0.72 -6.50 6.65
C GLU A 106 0.48 -6.80 5.77
N LYS A 107 1.12 -7.97 5.97
CA LYS A 107 2.26 -8.42 5.16
C LYS A 107 1.88 -8.56 3.68
N ILE A 108 0.78 -9.25 3.38
CA ILE A 108 0.35 -9.46 1.99
C ILE A 108 -0.09 -8.14 1.34
N MET A 109 -0.81 -7.29 2.07
CA MET A 109 -1.23 -5.98 1.55
C MET A 109 -0.03 -5.07 1.25
N ALA A 110 1.00 -5.09 2.10
CA ALA A 110 2.25 -4.36 1.85
C ALA A 110 3.05 -4.96 0.69
N GLU A 111 2.96 -6.26 0.45
CA GLU A 111 3.67 -6.93 -0.64
C GLU A 111 3.05 -6.68 -2.02
N THR A 112 1.84 -6.14 -2.03
CA THR A 112 1.04 -5.85 -3.23
C THR A 112 1.47 -4.55 -3.93
N HIS A 113 2.75 -4.43 -4.23
CA HIS A 113 3.30 -3.42 -5.14
C HIS A 113 3.50 -4.02 -6.53
N SER A 114 3.23 -3.23 -7.58
CA SER A 114 3.49 -3.64 -8.98
C SER A 114 4.92 -4.17 -9.14
N LEU A 115 5.06 -5.28 -9.88
CA LEU A 115 6.36 -5.86 -10.24
C LEU A 115 7.31 -4.79 -10.80
N GLY A 116 6.81 -3.87 -11.64
CA GLY A 116 7.60 -2.75 -12.17
C GLY A 116 8.16 -1.81 -11.08
N THR A 117 7.41 -1.53 -10.02
CA THR A 117 7.90 -0.70 -8.90
C THR A 117 8.95 -1.45 -8.09
N LYS A 118 8.78 -2.77 -7.88
CA LYS A 118 9.79 -3.60 -7.21
C LYS A 118 11.08 -3.67 -8.04
N ILE A 119 10.98 -3.84 -9.36
CA ILE A 119 12.11 -3.85 -10.30
C ILE A 119 12.83 -2.50 -10.29
N LEU A 120 12.10 -1.39 -10.40
CA LEU A 120 12.69 -0.05 -10.42
C LEU A 120 13.37 0.30 -9.08
N ILE A 121 12.77 -0.06 -7.95
CA ILE A 121 13.42 0.08 -6.62
C ILE A 121 14.67 -0.80 -6.56
N LYS A 122 14.65 -2.01 -7.11
CA LYS A 122 15.80 -2.91 -7.12
C LYS A 122 16.94 -2.37 -7.99
N ILE A 123 16.64 -1.75 -9.13
CA ILE A 123 17.61 -1.05 -9.98
C ILE A 123 18.22 0.15 -9.25
N ILE A 124 17.41 0.99 -8.60
CA ILE A 124 17.90 2.15 -7.84
C ILE A 124 18.77 1.70 -6.65
N ARG A 125 18.39 0.63 -5.96
CA ARG A 125 19.22 0.04 -4.88
C ARG A 125 20.49 -0.62 -5.41
N LEU A 126 20.44 -1.28 -6.56
CA LEU A 126 21.63 -1.84 -7.20
C LEU A 126 22.62 -0.73 -7.58
N TYR A 127 22.11 0.40 -8.10
CA TYR A 127 22.91 1.60 -8.33
C TYR A 127 23.55 2.13 -7.04
N GLN A 128 22.78 2.22 -5.94
CA GLN A 128 23.31 2.64 -4.64
C GLN A 128 24.38 1.69 -4.10
N ILE A 129 24.32 0.39 -4.40
CA ILE A 129 25.29 -0.59 -3.89
C ILE A 129 26.54 -0.67 -4.78
N MET A 130 26.37 -0.61 -6.11
CA MET A 130 27.46 -0.81 -7.07
C MET A 130 28.24 0.47 -7.36
N ILE A 131 27.57 1.63 -7.40
CA ILE A 131 28.18 2.88 -7.88
C ILE A 131 28.43 3.85 -6.72
N SER A 132 27.57 3.88 -5.69
CA SER A 132 27.75 4.79 -4.55
C SER A 132 29.06 4.63 -3.77
N PRO A 133 29.66 3.43 -3.61
CA PRO A 133 30.96 3.30 -2.95
C PRO A 133 32.11 3.89 -3.77
N PHE A 134 31.95 3.96 -5.10
CA PHE A 134 33.01 4.31 -6.03
C PHE A 134 33.11 5.82 -6.32
N ILE A 135 32.05 6.59 -6.09
CA ILE A 135 31.96 8.03 -6.44
C ILE A 135 32.14 8.95 -5.21
N GLY A 136 32.18 8.39 -4.00
CA GLY A 136 32.23 9.16 -2.75
C GLY A 136 30.92 9.94 -2.50
N ALA A 137 30.69 10.34 -1.25
CA ALA A 137 29.45 11.00 -0.83
C ALA A 137 29.36 12.46 -1.33
N ARG A 138 29.10 12.67 -2.63
CA ARG A 138 28.89 14.00 -3.25
C ARG A 138 27.43 14.48 -3.24
N CYS A 139 26.54 13.86 -2.47
CA CYS A 139 25.16 14.34 -2.39
C CYS A 139 25.08 15.60 -1.52
N ARG A 140 24.90 16.76 -2.16
CA ARG A 140 24.80 18.08 -1.50
C ARG A 140 23.57 18.23 -0.59
N PHE A 141 22.56 17.38 -0.74
CA PHE A 141 21.31 17.43 0.01
C PHE A 141 21.06 16.13 0.76
N VAL A 142 20.62 16.24 2.02
CA VAL A 142 20.17 15.12 2.86
C VAL A 142 18.66 15.25 3.03
N PRO A 143 17.85 14.23 2.65
CA PRO A 143 18.24 12.94 2.09
C PRO A 143 18.64 13.00 0.60
N THR A 144 19.39 11.99 0.15
CA THR A 144 19.90 11.89 -1.22
C THR A 144 18.77 11.83 -2.27
N CYS A 145 19.05 12.25 -3.50
CA CYS A 145 18.10 12.21 -4.62
C CYS A 145 17.55 10.79 -4.89
N SER A 146 18.35 9.75 -4.65
CA SER A 146 17.93 8.35 -4.78
C SER A 146 16.96 7.91 -3.66
N CYS A 147 17.10 8.42 -2.43
CA CYS A 147 16.13 8.21 -1.37
C CYS A 147 14.79 8.88 -1.68
N TYR A 148 14.80 10.13 -2.16
CA TYR A 148 13.59 10.81 -2.64
C TYR A 148 12.92 10.05 -3.80
N GLY A 149 13.72 9.53 -4.74
CA GLY A 149 13.24 8.71 -5.85
C GLY A 149 12.52 7.46 -5.36
N ILE A 150 13.11 6.71 -4.42
CA ILE A 150 12.48 5.51 -3.84
C ILE A 150 11.19 5.86 -3.10
N GLU A 151 11.16 6.96 -2.36
CA GLU A 151 9.98 7.38 -1.60
C GLU A 151 8.84 7.86 -2.52
N ALA A 152 9.17 8.59 -3.59
CA ALA A 152 8.22 8.98 -4.63
C ALA A 152 7.66 7.78 -5.40
N LEU A 153 8.49 6.77 -5.69
CA LEU A 153 8.07 5.54 -6.36
C LEU A 153 7.18 4.64 -5.49
N LYS A 154 7.37 4.66 -4.16
CA LYS A 154 6.54 3.91 -3.20
C LYS A 154 5.18 4.57 -2.97
N ASN A 155 5.10 5.89 -3.05
CA ASN A 155 3.86 6.65 -2.83
C ASN A 155 3.40 7.33 -4.12
N THR A 156 2.46 6.71 -4.84
CA THR A 156 1.82 7.31 -6.03
C THR A 156 1.11 8.65 -5.76
N ARG A 157 0.82 8.96 -4.49
CA ARG A 157 0.29 10.27 -4.04
C ARG A 157 1.33 11.39 -4.07
N ILE A 158 2.63 11.08 -4.09
CA ILE A 158 3.70 12.08 -4.08
C ILE A 158 3.84 12.75 -5.46
N ILE A 159 3.44 12.12 -6.56
CA ILE A 159 3.53 12.75 -7.90
C ILE A 159 2.68 14.03 -7.97
N LYS A 160 1.45 13.99 -7.45
CA LYS A 160 0.59 15.19 -7.33
C LYS A 160 1.15 16.21 -6.35
N ARG A 161 1.74 15.73 -5.24
CA ARG A 161 2.37 16.59 -4.24
C ARG A 161 3.68 17.20 -4.75
N TRP A 162 4.38 16.55 -5.68
CA TRP A 162 5.62 16.98 -6.32
C TRP A 162 5.36 17.99 -7.43
N LEU A 163 4.26 17.85 -8.19
CA LEU A 163 3.77 18.91 -9.08
C LEU A 163 3.37 20.15 -8.28
N ALA A 164 2.64 19.98 -7.18
CA ALA A 164 2.34 21.08 -6.27
C ALA A 164 3.62 21.67 -5.64
N TYR A 165 4.60 20.84 -5.25
CA TYR A 165 5.89 21.30 -4.68
C TYR A 165 6.77 21.97 -5.73
N ALA A 166 6.74 21.52 -6.99
CA ALA A 166 7.47 22.10 -8.11
C ALA A 166 6.85 23.45 -8.54
N GLU A 167 5.51 23.55 -8.58
CA GLU A 167 4.78 24.81 -8.78
C GLU A 167 5.05 25.79 -7.62
N THR A 168 5.14 25.31 -6.38
CA THR A 168 5.44 26.16 -5.21
C THR A 168 6.94 26.51 -5.11
N CYS A 169 7.85 25.64 -5.55
CA CYS A 169 9.31 25.89 -5.54
C CYS A 169 9.74 27.01 -6.50
N ILE A 170 8.94 27.34 -7.51
CA ILE A 170 9.19 28.50 -8.39
C ILE A 170 8.85 29.82 -7.67
N LYS A 171 8.11 29.81 -6.56
CA LYS A 171 7.74 31.00 -5.76
C LYS A 171 8.05 30.83 -4.25
N MET A 172 9.21 31.36 -3.83
CA MET A 172 9.60 31.84 -2.48
C MET A 172 10.58 31.03 -1.59
N PRO A 173 11.48 31.73 -0.86
CA PRO A 173 12.73 31.19 -0.32
C PRO A 173 12.76 30.94 1.21
N SER A 174 11.68 31.12 1.97
CA SER A 174 11.77 31.29 3.45
C SER A 174 11.23 30.15 4.34
N PHE A 175 10.62 29.08 3.79
CA PHE A 175 9.94 28.05 4.60
C PHE A 175 10.80 26.82 4.97
N LYS A 176 12.14 26.94 4.92
CA LYS A 176 13.07 25.80 5.03
C LYS A 176 13.26 25.26 6.46
N ARG A 177 12.90 26.01 7.52
CA ARG A 177 13.25 25.64 8.91
C ARG A 177 12.24 24.72 9.62
N ARG A 178 10.97 24.67 9.21
CA ARG A 178 9.93 23.92 9.97
C ARG A 178 9.85 22.44 9.62
N TRP A 179 10.27 22.06 8.41
CA TRP A 179 10.20 20.67 7.94
C TRP A 179 11.40 19.80 8.38
N ILE A 180 12.58 20.39 8.57
CA ILE A 180 13.80 19.68 9.00
C ILE A 180 13.62 19.02 10.38
N ARG A 181 12.85 19.63 11.28
CA ARG A 181 12.59 19.08 12.63
C ARG A 181 11.68 17.84 12.66
N SER A 182 10.84 17.61 11.65
CA SER A 182 9.89 16.49 11.69
C SER A 182 10.45 15.16 11.15
N CYS A 183 11.59 15.19 10.45
CA CYS A 183 12.25 13.98 9.92
C CYS A 183 13.29 13.39 10.88
N SER A 184 13.80 14.15 11.85
CA SER A 184 14.81 13.66 12.79
C SER A 184 14.25 12.75 13.90
N THR A 185 12.94 12.69 14.11
CA THR A 185 12.32 12.00 15.26
C THR A 185 11.72 10.63 14.94
N LYS A 186 11.93 10.08 13.73
CA LYS A 186 11.41 8.74 13.34
C LYS A 186 12.47 7.68 13.08
N ASN A 187 13.74 7.96 13.38
CA ASN A 187 14.83 6.98 13.35
C ASN A 187 15.56 6.98 14.69
N GLN A 188 14.81 6.75 15.77
CA GLN A 188 15.33 6.22 17.02
C GLN A 188 14.37 5.12 17.49
#